data_AF-A0AAW3UR99-F1
#
_entry.id   AF-A0AAW3UR99-F1
#
_cell.length_a   1.000
_cell.length_b   1.000
_cell.length_c   1.000
_cell.angle_alpha   90.00
_cell.angle_beta   90.00
_cell.angle_gamma   90.00
#
_symmetry.space_group_name_H-M   'P 1'
#
loop_
_entity.id
_entity.type
_entity.pdbx_description
1 polymer ?
#
loop_
_entity_poly.entity_id
_entity_poly.type
_entity_poly.pdbx_seq_one_letter_code
_entity_poly.pdbx_strand_id
1 'polypeptide(L)'
;MYPYKIERLMQQGKTGGVAMANARAAYVLELARGCSYISSTLSPDTRSSAIAEVFGEFREQHGERDVALFQKLLAEDLQRRGKPDAAATVLDFKLVRP
;
A
#
# COMPACT_ATOMS: atom_id res chain seq x y z
N MET A 1 35.10 12.51 21.17
CA MET A 1 34.90 11.14 20.67
C MET A 1 33.49 10.71 21.05
N TYR A 2 32.51 10.85 20.15
CA TYR A 2 31.10 10.49 20.40
C TYR A 2 30.66 9.40 19.43
N PRO A 3 30.74 8.10 19.80
CA PRO A 3 30.42 7.00 18.89
C PRO A 3 28.94 6.60 18.96
N TYR A 4 27.98 7.54 18.93
CA TYR A 4 26.55 7.17 19.09
C TYR A 4 25.61 7.72 18.01
N LYS A 5 26.11 8.40 16.97
CA LYS A 5 25.24 8.97 15.94
C LYS A 5 25.01 8.05 14.73
N ILE A 6 25.81 7.00 14.55
CA ILE A 6 25.75 6.13 13.36
C ILE A 6 24.79 4.94 13.57
N GLU A 7 24.67 4.40 14.79
CA GLU A 7 23.74 3.28 15.07
C GLU A 7 22.25 3.67 15.01
N ARG A 8 21.93 4.95 15.20
CA ARG A 8 20.55 5.44 15.16
C ARG A 8 20.01 5.59 13.74
N LEU A 9 20.89 5.63 12.73
CA LEU A 9 20.52 5.69 11.31
C LEU A 9 20.31 4.29 10.71
N MET A 10 20.86 3.23 11.33
CA MET A 10 20.69 1.84 10.87
C MET A 10 19.41 1.18 11.40
N GLN A 11 18.81 1.68 12.49
CA GLN A 11 17.55 1.13 13.01
C GLN A 11 16.30 1.65 12.26
N GLN A 12 16.36 2.80 11.61
CA GLN A 12 15.19 3.36 10.91
C GLN A 12 14.85 2.61 9.61
N GLY A 13 15.85 2.07 8.91
CA GLY A 13 15.63 1.25 7.70
C GLY A 13 15.12 -0.16 8.00
N LYS A 14 15.56 -0.77 9.11
CA LYS A 14 15.20 -2.15 9.49
C LYS A 14 13.80 -2.23 10.08
N THR A 15 13.39 -1.26 10.90
CA THR A 15 12.05 -1.24 11.50
C THR A 15 10.96 -0.96 10.47
N GLY A 16 11.22 -0.12 9.47
CA GLY A 16 10.29 0.11 8.37
C GLY A 16 10.03 -1.14 7.53
N GLY A 17 11.08 -1.90 7.20
CA GLY A 17 10.96 -3.15 6.45
C GLY A 17 10.25 -4.27 7.23
N VAL A 18 10.52 -4.40 8.53
CA VAL A 18 9.84 -5.40 9.38
C VAL A 18 8.37 -5.02 9.61
N ALA A 19 8.07 -3.74 9.81
CA ALA A 19 6.68 -3.26 9.91
C ALA A 19 5.92 -3.46 8.59
N MET A 20 6.54 -3.20 7.44
CA MET A 20 5.97 -3.48 6.11
C MET A 20 5.71 -4.98 5.92
N ALA A 21 6.65 -5.85 6.30
CA ALA A 21 6.48 -7.29 6.18
C ALA A 21 5.36 -7.83 7.09
N ASN A 22 5.29 -7.36 8.34
CA ASN A 22 4.23 -7.73 9.27
C ASN A 22 2.86 -7.22 8.81
N ALA A 23 2.77 -5.97 8.34
CA ALA A 23 1.54 -5.42 7.76
C ALA A 23 1.13 -6.18 6.50
N ARG A 24 2.08 -6.56 5.64
CA ARG A 24 1.79 -7.39 4.46
C ARG A 24 1.24 -8.76 4.83
N ALA A 25 1.73 -9.36 5.91
CA ALA A 25 1.18 -10.61 6.42
C ALA A 25 -0.22 -10.41 7.04
N ALA A 26 -0.42 -9.31 7.77
CA ALA A 26 -1.71 -8.98 8.39
C ALA A 26 -2.81 -8.69 7.35
N TYR A 27 -2.48 -7.98 6.27
CA TYR A 27 -3.42 -7.52 5.24
C TYR A 27 -3.36 -8.37 3.95
N VAL A 28 -2.86 -9.61 4.03
CA VAL A 28 -2.61 -10.44 2.85
C VAL A 28 -3.89 -10.73 2.04
N LEU A 29 -5.03 -10.88 2.73
CA LEU A 29 -6.34 -11.13 2.13
C LEU A 29 -6.84 -9.88 1.38
N GLU A 30 -6.81 -8.72 2.03
CA GLU A 30 -7.20 -7.44 1.44
C GLU A 30 -6.30 -7.07 0.26
N LEU A 31 -4.98 -7.31 0.37
CA LEU A 31 -4.03 -7.12 -0.72
C LEU A 31 -4.34 -8.05 -1.90
N ALA A 32 -4.62 -9.33 -1.66
CA ALA A 32 -4.96 -10.26 -2.72
C ALA A 32 -6.28 -9.87 -3.42
N ARG A 33 -7.29 -9.47 -2.64
CA ARG A 33 -8.59 -9.01 -3.15
C ARG A 33 -8.45 -7.74 -3.98
N GLY A 34 -7.80 -6.72 -3.43
CA GLY A 34 -7.59 -5.44 -4.12
C GLY A 34 -6.75 -5.61 -5.38
N CYS A 35 -5.69 -6.40 -5.31
CA CYS A 35 -4.84 -6.64 -6.48
C CYS A 35 -5.58 -7.41 -7.58
N SER A 36 -6.38 -8.42 -7.23
CA SER A 36 -7.22 -9.15 -8.19
C SER A 36 -8.24 -8.22 -8.85
N TYR A 37 -8.93 -7.41 -8.02
CA TYR A 37 -9.97 -6.51 -8.49
C TYR A 37 -9.41 -5.45 -9.44
N ILE A 38 -8.35 -4.75 -9.03
CA ILE A 38 -7.65 -3.75 -9.84
C ILE A 38 -7.06 -4.38 -11.10
N SER A 39 -6.48 -5.58 -11.00
CA SER A 39 -5.90 -6.29 -12.16
C SER A 39 -6.93 -6.68 -13.21
N SER A 40 -8.17 -6.92 -12.80
CA SER A 40 -9.29 -7.30 -13.66
C SER A 40 -9.94 -6.10 -14.36
N THR A 41 -9.69 -4.88 -13.87
CA THR A 41 -10.23 -3.68 -14.52
C THR A 41 -9.55 -3.42 -15.86
N LEU A 42 -10.33 -3.45 -16.94
CA LEU A 42 -9.86 -3.18 -18.30
C LEU A 42 -9.74 -1.68 -18.62
N SER A 43 -10.50 -0.82 -17.91
CA SER A 43 -10.56 0.62 -18.19
C SER A 43 -10.08 1.46 -17.00
N PRO A 44 -9.43 2.61 -17.26
CA PRO A 44 -8.90 3.50 -16.20
C PRO A 44 -9.98 4.06 -15.28
N ASP A 45 -11.20 4.30 -15.77
CA ASP A 45 -12.34 4.76 -14.98
C ASP A 45 -12.78 3.71 -13.95
N THR A 46 -12.91 2.45 -14.39
CA THR A 46 -13.27 1.32 -13.52
C THR A 46 -12.15 1.01 -12.53
N ARG A 47 -10.89 1.25 -12.92
CA ARG A 47 -9.73 1.10 -12.03
C ARG A 47 -9.77 2.08 -10.88
N SER A 48 -10.09 3.34 -11.14
CA SER A 48 -10.15 4.38 -10.10
C SER A 48 -11.29 4.10 -9.11
N SER A 49 -12.44 3.62 -9.59
CA SER A 49 -13.54 3.18 -8.73
C SER A 49 -13.13 1.96 -7.89
N ALA A 50 -12.50 0.96 -8.50
CA ALA A 50 -12.01 -0.23 -7.80
C ALA A 50 -10.98 0.10 -6.72
N ILE A 51 -10.09 1.04 -7.00
CA ILE A 51 -9.13 1.59 -6.04
C ILE A 51 -9.87 2.27 -4.88
N ALA A 52 -10.83 3.15 -5.17
CA ALA A 52 -11.61 3.86 -4.15
C ALA A 52 -12.37 2.90 -3.23
N GLU A 53 -12.99 1.85 -3.78
CA GLU A 53 -13.70 0.84 -3.01
C GLU A 53 -12.76 0.05 -2.09
N VAL A 54 -11.63 -0.42 -2.62
CA VAL A 54 -10.63 -1.16 -1.84
C VAL A 54 -10.08 -0.31 -0.68
N PHE A 55 -9.77 0.97 -0.94
CA PHE A 55 -9.30 1.87 0.11
C PHE A 55 -10.41 2.28 1.09
N GLY A 56 -11.65 2.40 0.62
CA GLY A 56 -12.83 2.65 1.46
C GLY A 56 -13.05 1.52 2.46
N GLU A 57 -13.19 0.29 1.95
CA GLU A 57 -13.36 -0.92 2.78
C GLU A 57 -12.21 -1.09 3.78
N PHE A 58 -10.96 -0.87 3.33
CA PHE A 58 -9.79 -0.97 4.19
C PHE A 58 -9.79 0.08 5.30
N ARG A 59 -10.13 1.34 4.97
CA ARG A 59 -10.22 2.44 5.94
C ARG A 59 -11.30 2.17 6.99
N GLU A 60 -12.45 1.62 6.59
CA GLU A 60 -13.52 1.31 7.53
C GLU A 60 -13.14 0.20 8.52
N GLN A 61 -12.33 -0.77 8.08
CA GLN A 61 -11.91 -1.90 8.90
C GLN A 61 -10.71 -1.59 9.81
N HIS A 62 -9.70 -0.89 9.28
CA HIS A 62 -8.40 -0.72 9.95
C HIS A 62 -8.13 0.73 10.39
N GLY A 63 -8.85 1.71 9.82
CA GLY A 63 -8.68 3.13 10.10
C GLY A 63 -7.72 3.85 9.15
N GLU A 64 -7.79 5.19 9.18
CA GLU A 64 -7.07 6.08 8.25
C GLU A 64 -5.54 5.99 8.37
N ARG A 65 -5.01 5.61 9.55
CA ARG A 65 -3.57 5.56 9.82
C ARG A 65 -2.85 4.49 9.00
N ASP A 66 -3.52 3.38 8.72
CA ASP A 66 -2.96 2.24 8.01
C ASP A 66 -3.17 2.31 6.49
N VAL A 67 -4.04 3.23 6.01
CA VAL A 67 -4.31 3.45 4.59
C VAL A 67 -3.03 3.80 3.82
N ALA A 68 -2.19 4.67 4.37
CA ALA A 68 -0.94 5.07 3.73
C ALA A 68 0.09 3.92 3.63
N LEU A 69 0.06 3.00 4.59
CA LEU A 69 0.90 1.79 4.56
C LEU A 69 0.37 0.79 3.55
N PHE A 70 -0.94 0.54 3.56
CA PHE A 70 -1.62 -0.34 2.62
C PHE A 70 -1.47 0.13 1.17
N GLN A 71 -1.53 1.45 0.92
CA GLN A 71 -1.32 2.03 -0.40
C GLN A 71 0.06 1.70 -0.98
N LYS A 72 1.12 1.79 -0.16
CA LYS A 72 2.48 1.43 -0.58
C LYS A 72 2.59 -0.06 -0.87
N LEU A 73 2.04 -0.90 0.02
CA LEU A 73 2.07 -2.37 -0.14
C LEU A 73 1.34 -2.82 -1.41
N LEU A 74 0.18 -2.22 -1.70
CA LEU A 74 -0.61 -2.53 -2.90
C LEU A 74 0.11 -2.11 -4.18
N ALA A 75 0.75 -0.93 -4.18
CA ALA A 75 1.56 -0.48 -5.30
C ALA A 75 2.79 -1.39 -5.53
N GLU A 76 3.47 -1.84 -4.48
CA GLU A 76 4.57 -2.81 -4.61
C GLU A 76 4.11 -4.19 -5.11
N ASP A 77 2.93 -4.66 -4.71
CA ASP A 77 2.38 -5.92 -5.22
C ASP A 77 2.01 -5.81 -6.71
N LEU A 78 1.38 -4.70 -7.12
CA LEU A 78 1.04 -4.43 -8.52
C LEU A 78 2.29 -4.30 -9.41
N GLN A 79 3.34 -3.63 -8.93
CA GLN A 79 4.63 -3.58 -9.64
C GLN A 79 5.22 -4.97 -9.81
N ARG A 80 5.23 -5.80 -8.75
CA ARG A 80 5.74 -7.18 -8.80
C ARG A 80 4.93 -8.07 -9.75
N ARG A 81 3.64 -7.81 -9.93
CA ARG A 81 2.78 -8.50 -10.90
C ARG A 81 2.87 -7.94 -12.33
N GLY A 82 3.78 -7.01 -12.61
CA GLY A 82 3.98 -6.45 -13.94
C GLY A 82 2.91 -5.44 -14.35
N LYS A 83 2.22 -4.80 -13.40
CA LYS A 83 1.22 -3.74 -13.64
C LYS A 83 1.70 -2.39 -13.09
N PRO A 84 2.80 -1.81 -13.62
CA PRO A 84 3.34 -0.55 -13.13
C PRO A 84 2.38 0.63 -13.33
N ASP A 85 1.56 0.60 -14.38
CA ASP A 85 0.53 1.60 -14.65
C ASP A 85 -0.53 1.65 -13.55
N ALA A 86 -1.02 0.48 -13.11
CA ALA A 86 -1.95 0.38 -11.98
C ALA A 86 -1.30 0.79 -10.65
N ALA A 87 -0.02 0.45 -10.45
CA ALA A 87 0.72 0.89 -9.27
C ALA A 87 0.88 2.41 -9.21
N ALA A 88 1.16 3.06 -10.34
CA ALA A 88 1.21 4.51 -10.44
C ALA A 88 -0.15 5.15 -10.13
N THR A 89 -1.25 4.58 -10.66
CA THR A 89 -2.61 5.03 -10.31
C THR A 89 -2.87 4.92 -8.81
N VAL A 90 -2.48 3.81 -8.18
CA VAL A 90 -2.64 3.61 -6.73
C VAL A 90 -1.82 4.63 -5.92
N LEU A 91 -0.61 4.99 -6.37
CA LEU A 91 0.23 5.98 -5.68
C LEU A 91 -0.25 7.41 -5.88
N ASP A 92 -0.80 7.74 -7.04
CA ASP A 92 -1.39 9.05 -7.35
C ASP A 92 -2.78 9.23 -6.70
N PHE A 93 -3.47 8.12 -6.42
CA PHE A 93 -4.79 8.15 -5.83
C PHE A 93 -4.77 8.86 -4.47
N LYS A 94 -5.34 10.07 -4.46
CA LYS A 94 -5.68 10.78 -3.23
C LYS A 94 -7.07 10.35 -2.82
N LEU A 95 -7.15 9.65 -1.69
CA LEU A 95 -8.42 9.43 -1.02
C LEU A 95 -8.93 10.80 -0.53
N VAL A 96 -9.69 11.51 -1.37
CA VAL A 96 -10.34 12.76 -1.00
C VAL A 96 -11.39 12.41 0.04
N ARG A 97 -11.24 12.95 1.26
CA ARG A 97 -12.24 12.82 2.32
C ARG A 97 -13.53 13.49 1.83
N PRO A 98 -14.70 12.83 1.87
CA PRO A 98 -15.96 13.50 1.56
C PRO A 98 -16.25 14.63 2.55
#